data_AF-A0A9Q3H4E6-F1
#
_entry.id   AF-A0A9Q3H4E6-F1
#
_cell.length_a   1.000
_cell.length_b   1.000
_cell.length_c   1.000
_cell.angle_alpha   90.00
_cell.angle_beta   90.00
_cell.angle_gamma   90.00
#
_symmetry.space_group_name_H-M   'P 1'
#
loop_
_entity.id
_entity.type
_entity.pdbx_description
1 polymer ?
#
loop_
_entity_poly.entity_id
_entity_poly.type
_entity_poly.pdbx_seq_one_letter_code
_entity_poly.pdbx_strand_id
1 'polypeptide(L)'
;MKGYEEKNWEILKEELTTEWERLDLDGRYSTESLDNIFSNAKRAGGISKLTDYNRCVSEYENITNYMGKYEYIIREFENNEELYSSISPEIMTSIIRKRRRDKVRIQERDGGYIVPEIKVLKSCIKEKL
;
A
#
# COMPACT_ATOMS: atom_id res chain seq x y z
N MET A 1 34.59 5.60 13.99
CA MET A 1 33.51 6.43 14.55
C MET A 1 34.13 7.24 15.66
N LYS A 2 34.17 8.57 15.52
CA LYS A 2 34.89 9.45 16.45
C LYS A 2 34.35 9.34 17.87
N GLY A 3 33.03 9.14 18.03
CA GLY A 3 32.42 9.02 19.35
C GLY A 3 32.94 7.81 20.14
N TYR A 4 33.30 6.71 19.46
CA TYR A 4 33.89 5.53 20.11
C TYR A 4 35.35 5.77 20.52
N GLU A 5 36.13 6.42 19.65
CA GLU A 5 37.54 6.73 19.90
C GLU A 5 37.72 7.78 21.01
N GLU A 6 36.81 8.77 21.07
CA GLU A 6 36.81 9.85 22.06
C GLU A 6 36.04 9.49 23.34
N LYS A 7 35.46 8.27 23.43
CA LYS A 7 34.54 7.84 24.52
C LYS A 7 33.40 8.81 24.79
N ASN A 8 32.96 9.51 23.74
CA ASN A 8 31.85 10.45 23.81
C ASN A 8 30.57 9.75 23.31
N TRP A 9 29.70 9.39 24.26
CA TRP A 9 28.47 8.65 23.99
C TRP A 9 27.44 9.44 23.19
N GLU A 10 27.43 10.77 23.30
CA GLU A 10 26.51 11.61 22.54
C GLU A 10 26.88 11.60 21.05
N ILE A 11 28.17 11.81 20.75
CA ILE A 11 28.69 11.76 19.38
C ILE A 11 28.50 10.36 18.78
N LEU A 12 28.78 9.30 19.54
CA LEU A 12 28.62 7.94 19.06
C LEU A 12 27.15 7.62 18.72
N LYS A 13 26.22 8.11 19.54
CA LYS A 13 24.78 7.92 19.31
C LYS A 13 24.34 8.63 18.04
N GLU A 14 24.79 9.85 17.81
CA GLU A 14 24.51 10.60 16.57
C GLU A 14 25.10 9.89 15.35
N GLU A 15 26.38 9.52 15.39
CA GLU A 15 27.06 8.81 14.30
C GLU A 15 26.35 7.49 13.94
N LEU A 16 25.94 6.72 14.94
CA LEU A 16 25.16 5.50 14.72
C LEU A 16 23.79 5.82 14.13
N THR A 17 23.08 6.80 14.67
CA THR A 17 21.75 7.16 14.15
C THR A 17 21.84 7.58 12.68
N THR A 18 22.84 8.39 12.32
CA THR A 18 23.07 8.82 10.93
C THR A 18 23.45 7.66 10.01
N GLU A 19 24.34 6.75 10.41
CA GLU A 19 24.67 5.58 9.59
C GLU A 19 23.48 4.63 9.46
N TRP A 20 22.68 4.46 10.51
CA TRP A 20 21.45 3.67 10.46
C TRP A 20 20.40 4.31 9.53
N GLU A 21 20.20 5.62 9.60
CA GLU A 21 19.31 6.35 8.69
C GLU A 21 19.79 6.27 7.24
N ARG A 22 21.10 6.37 7.01
CA ARG A 22 21.71 6.21 5.69
C ARG A 22 21.53 4.80 5.13
N LEU A 23 21.74 3.76 5.94
CA LEU A 23 21.50 2.38 5.55
C LEU A 23 20.01 2.12 5.26
N ASP A 24 19.12 2.77 6.00
CA ASP A 24 17.69 2.69 5.75
C ASP A 24 17.31 3.39 4.44
N LEU A 25 17.96 4.51 4.09
CA LEU A 25 17.80 5.29 2.85
C LEU A 25 18.33 4.58 1.60
N ASP A 26 19.25 3.62 1.74
CA ASP A 26 19.95 2.92 0.64
C ASP A 26 19.06 1.91 -0.14
N GLY A 27 17.77 2.24 -0.30
CA GLY A 27 16.92 1.63 -1.31
C GLY A 27 16.12 0.41 -0.82
N ARG A 28 15.59 0.44 0.41
CA ARG A 28 14.71 -0.62 0.89
C ARG A 28 13.45 -0.77 0.02
N TYR A 29 12.89 0.34 -0.45
CA TYR A 29 11.75 0.37 -1.37
C TYR A 29 11.90 1.46 -2.43
N SER A 30 11.54 1.14 -3.68
CA SER A 30 11.52 2.03 -4.84
C SER A 30 10.09 2.19 -5.37
N THR A 31 9.84 3.16 -6.27
CA THR A 31 8.54 3.29 -6.95
C THR A 31 8.11 2.00 -7.65
N GLU A 32 9.05 1.26 -8.24
CA GLU A 32 8.79 -0.06 -8.82
C GLU A 32 8.30 -1.08 -7.79
N SER A 33 8.65 -0.91 -6.52
CA SER A 33 8.19 -1.81 -5.45
C SER A 33 6.68 -1.69 -5.23
N LEU A 34 6.07 -0.53 -5.46
CA LEU A 34 4.61 -0.36 -5.43
C LEU A 34 3.95 -1.09 -6.62
N ASP A 35 4.46 -0.87 -7.83
CA ASP A 35 3.94 -1.51 -9.05
C ASP A 35 4.07 -3.04 -8.98
N ASN A 36 5.16 -3.52 -8.39
CA ASN A 36 5.42 -4.95 -8.21
C ASN A 36 4.38 -5.62 -7.30
N ILE A 37 3.89 -4.96 -6.25
CA ILE A 37 2.85 -5.55 -5.38
C ILE A 37 1.59 -5.85 -6.18
N PHE A 38 1.06 -4.86 -6.90
CA PHE A 38 -0.19 -5.01 -7.64
C PHE A 38 -0.04 -5.90 -8.87
N SER A 39 1.08 -5.80 -9.59
CA SER A 39 1.35 -6.65 -10.76
C SER A 39 1.57 -8.11 -10.38
N ASN A 40 2.23 -8.41 -9.26
CA ASN A 40 2.38 -9.77 -8.75
C ASN A 40 1.02 -10.36 -8.33
N ALA A 41 0.18 -9.57 -7.67
CA ALA A 41 -1.18 -10.00 -7.32
C ALA A 41 -2.01 -10.31 -8.58
N LYS A 42 -1.94 -9.46 -9.63
CA LYS A 42 -2.60 -9.73 -10.92
C LYS A 42 -2.07 -11.01 -11.58
N ARG A 43 -0.76 -11.19 -11.64
CA ARG A 43 -0.13 -12.41 -12.22
C ARG A 43 -0.54 -13.68 -11.49
N ALA A 44 -0.79 -13.61 -10.19
CA ALA A 44 -1.27 -14.74 -9.38
C ALA A 44 -2.77 -15.07 -9.58
N GLY A 45 -3.48 -14.39 -10.49
CA GLY A 45 -4.91 -14.57 -10.72
C GLY A 45 -5.80 -13.60 -9.94
N GLY A 46 -5.20 -12.57 -9.34
CA GLY A 46 -5.87 -11.58 -8.51
C GLY A 46 -6.07 -12.03 -7.07
N ILE A 47 -6.25 -11.06 -6.18
CA ILE A 47 -6.44 -11.29 -4.75
C ILE A 47 -7.76 -12.03 -4.55
N SER A 48 -7.69 -13.27 -4.03
CA SER A 48 -8.85 -14.16 -3.83
C SER A 48 -9.11 -14.55 -2.38
N LYS A 49 -8.16 -14.28 -1.45
CA LYS A 49 -8.26 -14.62 -0.02
C LYS A 49 -8.03 -13.41 0.86
N LEU A 50 -8.64 -13.40 2.05
CA LEU A 50 -8.48 -12.31 3.02
C LEU A 50 -7.02 -12.17 3.47
N THR A 51 -6.31 -13.29 3.59
CA THR A 51 -4.89 -13.31 3.94
C THR A 51 -4.05 -12.57 2.91
N ASP A 52 -4.31 -12.81 1.63
CA ASP A 52 -3.57 -12.23 0.52
C ASP A 52 -3.90 -10.73 0.38
N TYR A 53 -5.16 -10.37 0.62
CA TYR A 53 -5.59 -8.98 0.68
C TYR A 53 -4.92 -8.22 1.82
N ASN A 54 -4.96 -8.75 3.04
CA ASN A 54 -4.33 -8.13 4.20
C ASN A 54 -2.82 -8.01 4.00
N ARG A 55 -2.18 -9.01 3.38
CA ARG A 55 -0.76 -8.95 3.04
C ARG A 55 -0.46 -7.83 2.06
N CYS A 56 -1.20 -7.74 0.95
CA CYS A 56 -1.02 -6.67 -0.04
C CYS A 56 -1.23 -5.27 0.57
N VAL A 57 -2.26 -5.10 1.40
CA VAL A 57 -2.52 -3.83 2.08
C VAL A 57 -1.40 -3.48 3.07
N SER A 58 -0.91 -4.46 3.83
CA SER A 58 0.18 -4.25 4.79
C SER A 58 1.50 -3.91 4.08
N GLU A 59 1.81 -4.61 2.98
CA GLU A 59 2.98 -4.30 2.15
C GLU A 59 2.86 -2.89 1.55
N TYR A 60 1.70 -2.53 1.01
CA TYR A 60 1.45 -1.19 0.48
C TYR A 60 1.60 -0.10 1.54
N GLU A 61 0.99 -0.27 2.73
CA GLU A 61 1.10 0.67 3.86
C GLU A 61 2.56 0.81 4.32
N ASN A 62 3.33 -0.28 4.35
CA ASN A 62 4.76 -0.24 4.72
C ASN A 62 5.59 0.56 3.71
N ILE A 63 5.35 0.37 2.41
CA ILE A 63 6.09 1.08 1.36
C ILE A 63 5.74 2.57 1.36
N THR A 64 4.46 2.93 1.44
CA THR A 64 4.03 4.33 1.44
C THR A 64 4.50 5.07 2.69
N ASN A 65 4.46 4.43 3.86
CA ASN A 65 5.01 4.99 5.10
C ASN A 65 6.53 5.23 4.99
N TYR A 66 7.27 4.27 4.44
CA TYR A 66 8.72 4.42 4.21
C TYR A 66 9.00 5.60 3.27
N MET A 67 8.32 5.66 2.14
CA MET A 67 8.51 6.72 1.15
C MET A 67 8.07 8.10 1.65
N GLY A 68 7.01 8.18 2.46
CA GLY A 68 6.58 9.41 3.11
C GLY A 68 7.56 9.90 4.17
N LYS A 69 8.14 8.99 4.97
CA LYS A 69 9.16 9.32 5.99
C LYS A 69 10.42 9.96 5.37
N TYR A 70 10.80 9.51 4.18
CA TYR A 70 12.00 9.96 3.48
C TYR A 70 11.71 10.96 2.34
N GLU A 71 10.49 11.52 2.30
CA GLU A 71 10.05 12.52 1.31
C GLU A 71 10.25 12.11 -0.17
N TYR A 72 10.45 10.81 -0.45
CA TYR A 72 10.53 10.29 -1.82
C TYR A 72 9.19 10.45 -2.57
N ILE A 73 8.10 10.66 -1.84
CA ILE A 73 6.76 10.88 -2.38
C ILE A 73 6.23 12.24 -1.91
N ILE A 74 5.91 13.12 -2.86
CA ILE A 74 5.30 14.46 -2.64
C ILE A 74 3.76 14.42 -2.67
N ARG A 75 3.14 13.28 -3.04
CA ARG A 75 1.67 13.15 -3.16
C ARG A 75 1.18 11.84 -2.56
N GLU A 76 0.08 11.89 -1.81
CA GLU A 76 -0.70 10.68 -1.50
C GLU A 76 -0.95 9.92 -2.80
N PHE A 77 -0.28 8.78 -2.98
CA PHE A 77 -0.47 7.93 -4.14
C PHE A 77 -1.87 7.33 -4.02
N GLU A 78 -2.85 7.91 -4.69
CA GLU A 78 -4.19 7.36 -4.81
C GLU A 78 -4.19 6.13 -5.75
N ASN A 79 -3.47 5.07 -5.39
CA ASN A 79 -3.42 3.80 -6.12
C ASN A 79 -4.70 2.96 -5.97
N ASN A 80 -5.84 3.65 -5.77
CA ASN A 80 -7.16 3.07 -5.70
C ASN A 80 -7.43 2.23 -6.97
N GLU A 81 -7.03 2.70 -8.16
CA GLU A 81 -7.25 1.98 -9.42
C GLU A 81 -6.38 0.72 -9.55
N GLU A 82 -5.14 0.77 -9.08
CA GLU A 82 -4.21 -0.35 -9.15
C GLU A 82 -4.59 -1.45 -8.17
N LEU A 83 -4.95 -1.07 -6.94
CA LEU A 83 -5.52 -2.00 -5.97
C LEU A 83 -6.83 -2.59 -6.49
N TYR A 84 -7.73 -1.76 -7.02
CA TYR A 84 -9.01 -2.22 -7.57
C TYR A 84 -8.81 -3.23 -8.69
N SER A 85 -7.89 -2.96 -9.61
CA SER A 85 -7.57 -3.85 -10.73
C SER A 85 -6.79 -5.10 -10.32
N SER A 86 -6.24 -5.17 -9.11
CA SER A 86 -5.56 -6.36 -8.57
C SER A 86 -6.50 -7.36 -7.89
N ILE A 87 -7.75 -6.99 -7.62
CA ILE A 87 -8.76 -7.88 -7.00
C ILE A 87 -9.25 -8.91 -8.02
N SER A 88 -9.49 -10.15 -7.58
CA SER A 88 -10.01 -11.18 -8.48
C SER A 88 -11.41 -10.82 -9.03
N PRO A 89 -11.71 -11.16 -10.30
CA PRO A 89 -13.00 -10.85 -10.92
C PRO A 89 -14.19 -11.40 -10.14
N GLU A 90 -14.07 -12.59 -9.54
CA GLU A 90 -15.14 -13.24 -8.77
C GLU A 90 -15.52 -12.43 -7.53
N ILE A 91 -14.51 -11.96 -6.78
CA ILE A 91 -14.72 -11.11 -5.61
C ILE A 91 -15.27 -9.78 -6.05
N MET A 92 -14.71 -9.17 -7.10
CA MET A 92 -15.15 -7.89 -7.62
C MET A 92 -16.64 -7.92 -8.01
N THR A 93 -17.05 -8.94 -8.76
CA THR A 93 -18.45 -9.15 -9.18
C THR A 93 -19.37 -9.26 -7.97
N SER A 94 -18.88 -9.89 -6.91
CA SER A 94 -19.65 -10.09 -5.69
C SER A 94 -19.75 -8.84 -4.81
N ILE A 95 -18.71 -8.02 -4.76
CA ILE A 95 -18.72 -6.69 -4.13
C ILE A 95 -19.70 -5.79 -4.87
N ILE A 96 -19.66 -5.78 -6.21
CA ILE A 96 -20.60 -5.02 -7.06
C ILE A 96 -22.05 -5.46 -6.80
N ARG A 97 -22.32 -6.78 -6.77
CA ARG A 97 -23.65 -7.32 -6.46
C ARG A 97 -24.14 -6.92 -5.06
N LYS A 98 -23.25 -6.95 -4.06
CA LYS A 98 -23.59 -6.55 -2.69
C LYS A 98 -23.92 -5.06 -2.61
N ARG A 99 -23.07 -4.21 -3.17
CA ARG A 99 -23.30 -2.76 -3.18
C ARG A 99 -24.55 -2.33 -3.95
N ARG A 100 -24.89 -3.03 -5.05
CA ARG A 100 -26.16 -2.82 -5.76
C ARG A 100 -27.36 -3.10 -4.85
N ARG A 101 -27.28 -4.11 -3.97
CA ARG A 101 -28.32 -4.39 -2.97
C ARG A 101 -28.39 -3.30 -1.90
N ASP A 102 -27.24 -2.81 -1.45
CA ASP A 102 -27.14 -1.78 -0.41
C ASP A 102 -27.45 -0.36 -0.93
N LYS A 103 -27.81 -0.21 -2.22
CA LYS A 103 -28.10 1.08 -2.91
C LYS A 103 -27.00 2.14 -2.78
N VAL A 104 -25.76 1.73 -2.55
CA VAL A 104 -24.61 2.65 -2.54
C VAL A 104 -24.30 3.03 -3.99
N ARG A 105 -24.53 4.29 -4.34
CA ARG A 105 -24.32 4.84 -5.70
C ARG A 105 -22.83 4.86 -6.03
N ILE A 106 -22.44 4.21 -7.12
CA ILE A 106 -21.08 4.25 -7.68
C ILE A 106 -21.10 4.73 -9.14
N GLN A 107 -22.21 5.35 -9.55
CA GLN A 107 -22.33 5.89 -10.90
C GLN A 107 -22.05 7.37 -10.89
N GLU A 108 -21.13 7.79 -11.75
CA GLU A 108 -21.08 9.17 -12.23
C GLU A 108 -22.41 9.51 -12.92
N ARG A 109 -22.73 10.80 -13.07
CA ARG A 109 -23.94 11.24 -13.81
C ARG A 109 -24.02 10.65 -15.22
N ASP A 110 -22.87 10.26 -15.77
CA ASP A 110 -22.70 9.76 -17.13
C ASP A 110 -22.78 8.22 -17.22
N GLY A 111 -23.01 7.52 -16.10
CA GLY A 111 -23.15 6.07 -16.05
C GLY A 111 -21.84 5.28 -15.93
N GLY A 112 -20.70 5.97 -15.86
CA GLY A 112 -19.38 5.40 -15.57
C GLY A 112 -19.27 4.83 -14.15
N TYR A 113 -18.38 3.86 -13.95
CA TYR A 113 -18.09 3.26 -12.64
C TYR A 113 -17.03 4.09 -11.91
N ILE A 114 -17.38 4.65 -10.76
CA ILE A 114 -16.42 5.30 -9.88
C ILE A 114 -15.58 4.23 -9.18
N VAL A 115 -14.25 4.35 -9.22
CA VAL A 115 -13.36 3.49 -8.44
C VAL A 115 -13.58 3.82 -6.96
N PRO A 116 -14.02 2.86 -6.13
CA PRO A 116 -14.30 3.16 -4.74
C PRO A 116 -13.05 3.45 -3.94
N GLU A 117 -13.15 4.34 -2.95
CA GLU A 117 -12.09 4.55 -1.97
C GLU A 117 -11.63 3.23 -1.32
N ILE A 118 -10.32 3.10 -1.07
CA ILE A 118 -9.69 1.96 -0.36
C ILE A 118 -10.46 1.57 0.91
N LYS A 119 -10.95 2.53 1.71
CA LYS A 119 -11.69 2.24 2.95
C LYS A 119 -12.96 1.41 2.69
N VAL A 120 -13.70 1.74 1.64
CA VAL A 120 -14.93 1.05 1.25
C VAL A 120 -14.62 -0.27 0.55
N LEU A 121 -13.48 -0.39 -0.14
CA LEU A 121 -13.01 -1.69 -0.64
C LEU A 121 -12.62 -2.62 0.52
N LYS A 122 -11.88 -2.10 1.52
CA LYS A 122 -11.42 -2.84 2.70
C LYS A 122 -12.58 -3.40 3.52
N SER A 123 -13.65 -2.63 3.74
CA SER A 123 -14.85 -3.12 4.41
C SER A 123 -15.58 -4.19 3.61
N CYS A 124 -15.82 -3.94 2.31
CA CYS A 124 -16.51 -4.90 1.45
C CYS A 124 -15.75 -6.22 1.33
N ILE A 125 -14.41 -6.20 1.27
CA ILE A 125 -13.57 -7.40 1.16
C ILE A 125 -13.58 -8.18 2.47
N LYS A 126 -13.43 -7.51 3.63
CA LYS A 126 -13.50 -8.15 4.96
C LYS A 126 -14.82 -8.86 5.25
N GLU A 127 -15.92 -8.39 4.68
CA GLU A 127 -17.23 -9.02 4.86
C GLU A 127 -17.47 -10.19 3.89
N LYS A 128 -16.63 -10.32 2.85
CA LYS A 128 -16.81 -11.28 1.75
C LYS A 128 -15.84 -12.46 1.82
N LEU A 129 -14.64 -12.22 2.36
CA LEU A 129 -13.57 -13.19 2.57
C LEU A 129 -13.42 -13.50 4.05
#